data_AF-A0A919UR72-F1
#
_entry.id   AF-A0A919UR72-F1
#
_cell.length_a   1.000
_cell.length_b   1.000
_cell.length_c   1.000
_cell.angle_alpha   90.00
_cell.angle_beta   90.00
_cell.angle_gamma   90.00
#
_symmetry.space_group_name_H-M   'P 1'
#
loop_
_entity.id
_entity.type
_entity.pdbx_description
1 polymer ?
#
loop_
_entity_poly.entity_id
_entity_poly.type
_entity_poly.pdbx_seq_one_letter_code
_entity_poly.pdbx_strand_id
1 'polypeptide(L)'
;MGDANDYVLTAEDVRNQVFTTVRLREGYDLAEVDVFLGMVETSLTRLHREYERLKARCDLGGIPAPTWPGAAEVIASAQRQAEAIVAEAEARARDVELELRERLRRAAEILAITEQEHARDLENRRQQADRRRADIQDHLSWINEFVAGRP
;
A
#
# COMPACT_ATOMS: atom_id res chain seq x y z
N MET A 1 -9.24 -6.65 -11.84
CA MET A 1 -10.02 -6.33 -13.06
C MET A 1 -9.65 -4.91 -13.46
N GLY A 2 -8.44 -4.74 -13.99
CA GLY A 2 -7.79 -3.43 -14.03
C GLY A 2 -6.95 -3.27 -15.28
N ASP A 3 -7.57 -3.38 -16.46
CA ASP A 3 -6.94 -3.09 -17.76
C ASP A 3 -7.98 -2.50 -18.75
N ALA A 4 -9.06 -1.89 -18.26
CA ALA A 4 -10.18 -1.44 -19.11
C ALA A 4 -10.06 0.01 -19.60
N ASN A 5 -8.97 0.72 -19.28
CA ASN A 5 -8.86 2.17 -19.57
C ASN A 5 -7.55 2.59 -20.26
N ASP A 6 -6.77 1.63 -20.77
CA ASP A 6 -5.59 1.88 -21.62
C ASP A 6 -5.84 1.49 -23.09
N TYR A 7 -7.08 1.12 -23.44
CA TYR A 7 -7.48 0.90 -24.82
C TYR A 7 -7.67 2.26 -25.52
N VAL A 8 -6.66 2.71 -26.24
CA VAL A 8 -6.76 3.88 -27.11
C VAL A 8 -7.71 3.53 -28.24
N LEU A 9 -8.91 4.11 -28.20
CA LEU A 9 -9.91 3.95 -29.24
C LEU A 9 -9.33 4.43 -30.58
N THR A 10 -9.38 3.58 -31.61
CA THR A 10 -8.98 3.95 -32.97
C THR A 10 -10.19 4.37 -33.80
N ALA A 11 -9.95 5.06 -34.92
CA ALA A 11 -11.03 5.43 -35.84
C ALA A 11 -11.73 4.20 -36.46
N GLU A 12 -11.04 3.06 -36.54
CA GLU A 12 -11.60 1.79 -37.01
C GLU A 12 -12.50 1.15 -35.95
N ASP A 13 -12.14 1.25 -34.67
CA ASP A 13 -12.98 0.78 -33.57
C ASP A 13 -14.32 1.52 -33.51
N VAL A 14 -14.30 2.84 -33.75
CA VAL A 14 -15.52 3.66 -33.80
C VAL A 14 -16.42 3.25 -34.98
N ARG A 15 -15.83 2.92 -36.14
CA ARG A 15 -16.59 2.44 -37.32
C ARG A 15 -17.25 1.09 -37.06
N ASN A 16 -16.54 0.18 -36.40
CA ASN A 16 -16.97 -1.20 -36.21
C ASN A 16 -17.87 -1.36 -34.97
N GLN A 17 -18.10 -0.29 -34.21
CA GLN A 17 -18.91 -0.32 -33.00
C GLN A 17 -20.40 -0.50 -33.34
N VAL A 18 -21.01 -1.57 -32.82
CA VAL A 18 -22.46 -1.82 -32.96
C VAL A 18 -23.16 -1.57 -31.63
N PHE A 19 -24.12 -0.64 -31.61
CA PHE A 19 -24.95 -0.37 -30.43
C PHE A 19 -26.22 -1.22 -30.44
N THR A 20 -26.66 -1.65 -29.25
CA THR A 20 -27.91 -2.42 -29.10
C THR A 20 -29.10 -1.47 -28.92
N THR A 21 -30.20 -1.70 -29.65
CA THR A 21 -31.42 -0.88 -29.58
C THR A 21 -32.32 -1.29 -28.40
N VAL A 22 -32.85 -0.32 -27.64
CA VAL A 22 -33.79 -0.56 -26.53
C VAL A 22 -35.22 -0.19 -26.94
N ARG A 23 -36.19 -1.08 -26.73
CA ARG A 23 -37.59 -0.92 -27.21
C ARG A 23 -38.58 -0.34 -26.18
N LEU A 24 -38.18 -0.19 -24.91
CA LEU A 24 -39.07 0.12 -23.77
C LEU A 24 -38.73 1.42 -23.02
N ARG A 25 -37.73 2.20 -23.47
CA ARG A 25 -37.31 3.48 -22.86
C ARG A 25 -36.92 4.47 -23.96
N GLU A 26 -36.90 5.76 -23.62
CA GLU A 26 -36.32 6.82 -24.47
C GLU A 26 -34.89 6.42 -24.86
N GLY A 27 -34.65 6.26 -26.16
CA GLY A 27 -33.35 5.91 -26.73
C GLY A 27 -32.84 7.04 -27.60
N TYR A 28 -31.54 7.05 -27.85
CA TYR A 28 -30.94 7.98 -28.81
C TYR A 28 -31.48 7.75 -30.22
N ASP A 29 -31.63 8.84 -30.99
CA ASP A 29 -31.92 8.73 -32.41
C ASP A 29 -30.71 8.13 -33.13
N LEU A 30 -30.93 7.01 -33.81
CA LEU A 30 -29.88 6.28 -34.54
C LEU A 30 -29.21 7.19 -35.58
N ALA A 31 -29.98 8.04 -36.27
CA ALA A 31 -29.43 8.94 -37.27
C ALA A 31 -28.51 10.01 -36.65
N GLU A 32 -28.88 10.53 -35.47
CA GLU A 32 -28.05 11.50 -34.75
C GLU A 32 -26.77 10.85 -34.20
N VAL A 33 -26.88 9.62 -33.67
CA VAL A 33 -25.72 8.83 -33.22
C VAL A 33 -24.77 8.56 -34.37
N ASP A 34 -25.26 8.16 -35.53
CA ASP A 34 -24.43 7.88 -36.71
C ASP A 34 -23.67 9.14 -37.19
N VAL A 35 -24.34 10.30 -37.21
CA VAL A 35 -23.71 11.58 -37.55
C VAL A 35 -22.63 11.96 -36.53
N PHE A 36 -22.91 11.76 -35.24
CA PHE A 36 -21.94 12.02 -34.18
C PHE A 36 -20.71 11.09 -34.27
N LEU A 37 -20.90 9.79 -34.52
CA LEU A 37 -19.81 8.83 -34.71
C LEU A 37 -18.92 9.20 -35.91
N GLY A 38 -19.51 9.70 -37.00
CA GLY A 38 -18.73 10.20 -38.15
C GLY A 38 -17.83 11.39 -37.81
N MET A 39 -18.29 12.31 -36.94
CA MET A 39 -17.47 13.43 -36.44
C MET A 39 -16.35 12.95 -35.52
N VAL A 40 -16.65 11.99 -34.65
CA VAL A 40 -15.67 11.36 -33.73
C VAL A 40 -14.59 10.66 -34.54
N GLU A 41 -14.97 9.83 -35.51
CA GLU A 41 -14.07 9.11 -36.40
C GLU A 41 -13.11 10.05 -37.16
N THR A 42 -13.65 11.13 -37.73
CA THR A 42 -12.85 12.14 -38.44
C THR A 42 -11.84 12.81 -37.50
N SER A 43 -12.30 13.19 -36.31
CA SER A 43 -11.46 13.84 -35.30
C SER A 43 -10.35 12.92 -34.79
N LEU A 44 -10.69 11.64 -34.56
CA LEU A 44 -9.78 10.61 -34.08
C LEU A 44 -8.73 10.25 -35.13
N THR A 45 -9.11 10.18 -36.40
CA THR A 45 -8.19 9.99 -37.54
C THR A 45 -7.21 11.16 -37.64
N ARG A 46 -7.69 12.40 -37.51
CA ARG A 46 -6.84 13.59 -37.50
C ARG A 46 -5.86 13.57 -36.33
N LEU A 47 -6.35 13.25 -35.14
CA LEU A 47 -5.52 13.19 -33.93
C LEU A 47 -4.44 12.10 -34.04
N HIS A 48 -4.78 10.91 -34.52
CA HIS A 48 -3.82 9.83 -34.75
C HIS A 48 -2.74 10.25 -35.75
N ARG A 49 -3.11 10.90 -36.86
CA ARG A 49 -2.13 11.40 -37.84
C ARG A 49 -1.19 12.46 -37.25
N GLU A 50 -1.72 13.41 -36.49
CA GLU A 50 -0.90 14.43 -35.83
C GLU A 50 -0.01 13.84 -34.74
N TYR A 51 -0.51 12.85 -33.99
CA TYR A 51 0.27 12.09 -33.02
C TYR A 51 1.43 11.35 -33.69
N GLU A 52 1.16 10.57 -34.73
CA GLU A 52 2.19 9.86 -35.49
C GLU A 52 3.20 10.84 -36.13
N ARG A 53 2.75 12.00 -36.61
CA ARG A 53 3.63 13.05 -37.12
C ARG A 53 4.51 13.68 -36.04
N LEU A 54 3.98 13.87 -34.83
CA LEU A 54 4.76 14.39 -33.70
C LEU A 54 5.75 13.34 -33.20
N LYS A 55 5.30 12.10 -33.05
CA LYS A 55 6.12 10.96 -32.70
C LYS A 55 7.25 10.75 -33.71
N ALA A 56 6.96 10.74 -35.00
CA ALA A 56 7.98 10.65 -36.06
C ALA A 56 8.97 11.83 -36.03
N ARG A 57 8.52 13.05 -35.68
CA ARG A 57 9.44 14.18 -35.48
C ARG A 57 10.35 13.97 -34.28
N CYS A 58 9.84 13.43 -33.18
CA CYS A 58 10.63 13.12 -32.00
C CYS A 58 11.55 11.91 -32.20
N ASP A 59 11.12 10.91 -32.98
CA ASP A 59 11.88 9.70 -33.25
C ASP A 59 12.99 9.95 -34.29
N LEU A 60 12.73 10.79 -35.32
CA LEU A 60 13.73 11.23 -36.30
C LEU A 60 14.62 12.36 -35.77
N GLY A 61 14.19 13.02 -34.70
CA GLY A 61 14.88 14.12 -34.08
C GLY A 61 14.52 14.15 -32.61
N GLY A 62 15.24 13.37 -31.81
CA GLY A 62 15.24 13.54 -30.36
C GLY A 62 15.38 15.04 -30.10
N ILE A 63 14.49 15.58 -29.25
CA ILE A 63 14.37 17.02 -28.92
C ILE A 63 15.75 17.65 -29.11
N PRO A 64 15.94 18.57 -30.08
CA PRO A 64 17.29 19.04 -30.41
C PRO A 64 17.90 19.53 -29.10
N ALA A 65 18.93 18.80 -28.65
CA ALA A 65 19.61 19.11 -27.41
C ALA A 65 19.92 20.61 -27.46
N PRO A 66 19.60 21.38 -26.41
CA PRO A 66 19.68 22.82 -26.45
C PRO A 66 21.03 23.22 -27.06
N THR A 67 21.00 23.88 -28.23
CA THR A 67 22.17 24.10 -29.08
C THR A 67 23.11 25.19 -28.51
N TRP A 68 22.86 25.63 -27.27
CA TRP A 68 23.78 26.45 -26.52
C TRP A 68 24.93 25.57 -26.00
N PRO A 69 26.19 25.97 -26.23
CA PRO A 69 27.33 25.25 -25.69
C PRO A 69 27.18 25.03 -24.18
N GLY A 70 27.24 23.78 -23.74
CA GLY A 70 27.15 23.43 -22.32
C GLY A 70 25.76 23.04 -21.80
N ALA A 71 24.71 23.06 -22.62
CA ALA A 71 23.38 22.67 -22.15
C ALA A 71 23.30 21.19 -21.73
N ALA A 72 24.03 20.30 -22.43
CA ALA A 72 24.20 18.91 -22.01
C ALA A 72 24.90 18.80 -20.64
N GLU A 73 25.86 19.68 -20.34
CA GLU A 73 26.56 19.70 -19.05
C GLU A 73 25.66 20.20 -17.93
N VAL A 74 24.82 21.21 -18.19
CA VAL A 74 23.83 21.70 -17.22
C VAL A 74 22.81 20.60 -16.90
N ILE A 75 22.33 19.87 -17.92
CA ILE A 75 21.41 18.73 -17.73
C ILE A 75 22.10 17.62 -16.92
N ALA A 76 23.34 17.24 -17.28
CA ALA A 76 24.09 16.23 -16.55
C ALA A 76 24.40 16.65 -15.11
N SER A 77 24.71 17.93 -14.87
CA SER A 77 24.93 18.48 -13.53
C SER A 77 23.66 18.48 -12.69
N ALA A 78 22.54 18.93 -13.27
CA ALA A 78 21.24 18.90 -12.62
C ALA A 78 20.81 17.47 -12.28
N GLN A 79 21.08 16.52 -13.18
CA GLN A 79 20.82 15.11 -12.93
C GLN A 79 21.67 14.55 -11.78
N ARG A 80 22.99 14.81 -11.78
CA ARG A 80 23.88 14.42 -10.67
C ARG A 80 23.45 15.04 -9.33
N GLN A 81 23.00 16.30 -9.36
CA GLN A 81 22.48 16.98 -8.17
C GLN A 81 21.18 16.34 -7.68
N ALA A 82 20.25 16.02 -8.58
CA ALA A 82 19.01 15.33 -8.22
C ALA A 82 19.30 13.95 -7.62
N GLU A 83 20.19 13.17 -8.24
CA GLU A 83 20.63 11.86 -7.74
C GLU A 83 21.29 11.96 -6.35
N ALA A 84 22.12 12.99 -6.12
CA ALA A 84 22.73 13.24 -4.82
C ALA A 84 21.69 13.56 -3.73
N ILE A 85 20.71 14.42 -4.04
CA ILE A 85 19.64 14.78 -3.10
C ILE A 85 18.78 13.55 -2.75
N VAL A 86 18.43 12.74 -3.75
CA VAL A 86 17.66 11.51 -3.53
C VAL A 86 18.46 10.52 -2.68
N ALA A 87 19.74 10.30 -3.00
CA ALA A 87 20.59 9.40 -2.23
C ALA A 87 20.76 9.84 -0.77
N GLU A 88 20.87 11.15 -0.52
CA GLU A 88 20.92 11.71 0.83
C GLU A 88 19.59 11.53 1.57
N ALA A 89 18.47 11.79 0.91
CA ALA A 89 17.14 11.59 1.50
C ALA A 89 16.90 10.13 1.87
N GLU A 90 17.29 9.19 1.00
CA GLU A 90 17.22 7.75 1.27
C GLU A 90 18.13 7.32 2.41
N ALA A 91 19.34 7.88 2.51
CA ALA A 91 20.23 7.61 3.64
C ALA A 91 19.59 8.07 4.97
N ARG A 92 19.07 9.30 5.01
CA ARG A 92 18.36 9.82 6.20
C ARG A 92 17.14 8.99 6.56
N ALA A 93 16.37 8.53 5.56
CA ALA A 93 15.21 7.67 5.79
C ALA A 93 15.59 6.32 6.41
N ARG A 94 16.69 5.70 5.94
CA ARG A 94 17.23 4.45 6.51
C ARG A 94 17.68 4.63 7.95
N ASP A 95 18.35 5.73 8.27
CA ASP A 95 18.80 6.01 9.63
C ASP A 95 17.62 6.15 10.60
N VAL A 96 16.57 6.87 10.19
CA VAL A 96 15.32 7.02 10.97
C VAL A 96 14.63 5.67 11.14
N GLU A 97 14.58 4.83 10.10
CA GLU A 97 13.98 3.51 10.20
C GLU A 97 14.72 2.60 11.20
N LEU A 98 16.05 2.62 11.16
CA LEU A 98 16.87 1.87 12.12
C LEU A 98 16.63 2.35 13.56
N GLU A 99 16.56 3.67 13.77
CA GLU A 99 16.24 4.24 15.08
C GLU A 99 14.85 3.79 15.57
N LEU A 100 13.83 3.86 14.71
CA LEU A 100 12.48 3.43 15.06
C LEU A 100 12.42 1.93 15.40
N ARG A 101 13.11 1.08 14.63
CA ARG A 101 13.21 -0.36 14.91
C ARG A 101 13.85 -0.62 16.26
N GLU A 102 14.94 0.08 16.57
CA GLU A 102 15.63 -0.05 17.86
C GLU A 102 14.74 0.45 19.02
N ARG A 103 14.03 1.56 18.83
CA ARG A 103 13.07 2.07 19.83
C ARG A 103 11.94 1.08 20.09
N LEU A 104 11.38 0.46 19.06
CA LEU A 104 10.36 -0.57 19.20
C LEU A 104 10.91 -1.82 19.91
N ARG A 105 12.13 -2.24 19.57
CA ARG A 105 12.81 -3.35 20.25
C ARG A 105 12.94 -3.07 21.74
N ARG A 106 13.44 -1.90 22.13
CA ARG A 106 13.59 -1.51 23.55
C ARG A 106 12.25 -1.48 24.27
N ALA A 107 11.21 -0.94 23.63
CA ALA A 107 9.86 -0.92 24.20
C ALA A 107 9.33 -2.35 24.43
N ALA A 108 9.53 -3.26 23.47
CA ALA A 108 9.15 -4.67 23.60
C ALA A 108 9.92 -5.38 24.71
N GLU A 109 11.22 -5.12 24.86
CA GLU A 109 12.04 -5.67 25.95
C GLU A 109 11.52 -5.21 27.32
N ILE A 110 11.17 -3.93 27.47
CA ILE A 110 10.58 -3.40 28.72
C ILE A 110 9.24 -4.08 29.01
N LEU A 111 8.35 -4.18 28.01
CA LEU A 111 7.05 -4.83 28.19
C LEU A 111 7.20 -6.30 28.59
N ALA A 112 8.10 -7.04 27.94
CA ALA A 112 8.37 -8.43 28.28
C ALA A 112 8.84 -8.61 29.74
N ILE A 113 9.70 -7.69 30.23
CA ILE A 113 10.11 -7.69 31.64
C ILE A 113 8.90 -7.49 32.55
N THR A 114 8.06 -6.49 32.26
CA THR A 114 6.88 -6.22 33.09
C THR A 114 5.88 -7.37 33.09
N GLU A 115 5.66 -8.02 31.94
CA GLU A 115 4.79 -9.19 31.82
C GLU A 115 5.33 -10.37 32.62
N GLN A 116 6.64 -10.60 32.57
CA GLN A 116 7.29 -11.66 33.33
C GLN A 116 7.19 -11.40 34.84
N GLU A 117 7.37 -10.15 35.28
CA GLU A 117 7.18 -9.76 36.67
C GLU A 117 5.74 -9.97 37.13
N HIS A 118 4.76 -9.53 36.34
CA HIS A 118 3.34 -9.75 36.63
C HIS A 118 2.96 -11.24 36.68
N ALA A 119 3.45 -12.05 35.74
CA ALA A 119 3.23 -13.49 35.74
C ALA A 119 3.82 -14.15 37.00
N ARG A 120 5.01 -13.70 37.42
CA ARG A 120 5.66 -14.19 38.64
C ARG A 120 4.90 -13.81 39.90
N ASP A 121 4.35 -12.59 39.98
CA ASP A 121 3.52 -12.17 41.11
C ASP A 121 2.23 -13.00 41.21
N LEU A 122 1.57 -13.26 40.08
CA LEU A 122 0.36 -14.10 40.04
C LEU A 122 0.65 -15.53 40.50
N GLU A 123 1.76 -16.12 40.05
CA GLU A 123 2.18 -17.45 40.48
C GLU A 123 2.51 -17.50 41.97
N ASN A 124 3.19 -16.49 42.51
CA ASN A 124 3.46 -16.38 43.94
C ASN A 124 2.16 -16.31 44.77
N ARG A 125 1.19 -15.50 44.33
CA ARG A 125 -0.12 -15.40 44.99
C ARG A 125 -0.88 -16.73 44.93
N ARG A 126 -0.82 -17.43 43.80
CA ARG A 126 -1.41 -18.76 43.63
C ARG A 126 -0.79 -19.77 44.61
N GLN A 127 0.53 -19.86 44.66
CA GLN A 127 1.24 -20.75 45.59
C GLN A 127 0.92 -20.43 47.05
N GLN A 128 0.78 -19.14 47.39
CA GLN A 128 0.41 -18.75 48.74
C GLN A 128 -1.03 -19.19 49.09
N ALA A 129 -1.97 -19.08 48.15
CA ALA A 129 -3.33 -19.58 48.33
C ALA A 129 -3.36 -21.10 48.50
N ASP A 130 -2.59 -21.83 47.69
CA ASP A 130 -2.48 -23.29 47.78
C ASP A 130 -1.86 -23.73 49.13
N ARG A 131 -0.82 -23.03 49.61
CA ARG A 131 -0.24 -23.28 50.93
C ARG A 131 -1.24 -23.02 52.06
N ARG A 132 -1.97 -21.90 52.03
CA ARG A 132 -3.02 -21.62 53.02
C ARG A 132 -4.10 -22.68 53.00
N ARG A 133 -4.49 -23.17 51.81
CA ARG A 133 -5.48 -24.23 51.67
C ARG A 133 -4.97 -25.56 52.26
N ALA A 134 -3.72 -25.92 52.00
CA ALA A 134 -3.10 -27.12 52.58
C ALA A 134 -3.03 -27.03 54.11
N ASP A 135 -2.58 -25.90 54.66
CA ASP A 135 -2.50 -25.67 56.10
C ASP A 135 -3.88 -25.77 56.78
N ILE A 136 -4.92 -25.18 56.17
CA ILE A 136 -6.31 -25.33 56.63
C ILE A 136 -6.73 -26.81 56.59
N GLN A 137 -6.42 -27.54 55.51
CA GLN A 137 -6.78 -28.94 55.37
C GLN A 137 -6.08 -29.83 56.40
N ASP A 138 -4.80 -29.59 56.65
CA ASP A 138 -4.00 -30.29 57.67
C ASP A 138 -4.57 -30.03 59.06
N HIS A 139 -4.92 -28.77 59.36
CA HIS A 139 -5.55 -28.41 60.63
C HIS A 139 -6.92 -29.08 60.82
N LEU A 140 -7.75 -29.13 59.77
CA LEU A 140 -9.02 -29.86 59.79
C LEU A 140 -8.82 -31.36 60.00
N SER A 141 -7.81 -31.96 59.35
CA SER A 141 -7.46 -33.37 59.55
C SER A 141 -7.04 -33.64 61.00
N TRP A 142 -6.19 -32.79 61.58
CA TRP A 142 -5.76 -32.89 62.97
C TRP A 142 -6.93 -32.78 63.96
N ILE A 143 -7.85 -31.83 63.75
CA ILE A 143 -9.07 -31.72 64.58
C ILE A 143 -9.93 -32.98 64.46
N ASN A 144 -10.13 -33.50 63.25
CA ASN A 144 -10.96 -34.66 63.02
C ASN A 144 -10.38 -35.92 63.68
N GLU A 145 -9.05 -36.09 63.63
CA GLU A 145 -8.34 -37.16 64.32
C GLU A 145 -8.41 -37.01 65.84
N PHE A 146 -8.27 -35.78 66.37
CA PHE A 146 -8.41 -35.50 67.80
C PHE A 146 -9.82 -35.80 68.33
N VAL A 147 -10.85 -35.52 67.54
CA VAL A 147 -12.25 -35.83 67.88
C VAL A 147 -12.52 -37.34 67.79
N ALA A 148 -11.97 -38.03 66.78
CA ALA A 148 -12.12 -39.48 66.60
C ALA A 148 -11.31 -40.31 67.62
N GLY A 149 -10.25 -39.75 68.21
CA GLY A 149 -9.36 -40.42 69.17
C GLY A 149 -9.76 -40.28 70.65
N ARG A 150 -10.93 -39.73 70.99
CA ARG A 150 -11.44 -39.76 72.37
C ARG A 150 -12.18 -41.09 72.66
N PRO A 151 -11.91 -41.75 73.81
CA PRO A 151 -12.57 -43.00 74.20
C PRO A 151 -14.06 -42.84 74.49
#